data_AF-A0AAU7EVX5-F1
#
_entry.id   AF-A0AAU7EVX5-F1
#
_cell.length_a   1.000
_cell.length_b   1.000
_cell.length_c   1.000
_cell.angle_alpha   90.00
_cell.angle_beta   90.00
_cell.angle_gamma   90.00
#
_symmetry.space_group_name_H-M   'P 1'
#
loop_
_entity.id
_entity.type
_entity.pdbx_description
1 polymer ?
#
loop_
_entity_poly.entity_id
_entity_poly.type
_entity_poly.pdbx_seq_one_letter_code
_entity_poly.pdbx_strand_id
1 'polypeptide(L)'
;MTSNAPIVPPVGRTEPIRIDNLLINFTTEFLRIWDTTGLSARPASFWRPTPAPDALPGYFPLGDFVTRGVGNINGERVVAVVCEADIASTDPTKGRALRRPDDYELVWKDSGSGSKRDLSIWRPLAPAGYVALGSVCSNDHEKPSLNAVRCVREDLVIASNTTDLLWDDKGSKARQRVSTWSAVPPAALPGEVYLASGSFFSLSDYTRPASFPVYCLRLQIGLQMSTRPSPPGLCGETPTPVEATDDATYTASLPWFTVNDPRYTAAEQWRHSPFYLLERKDRYILVGHARNSGNDSQIFRWNAPRAQRTGGLRTFTQTTSIEFGAQWQTRQHGALMFSARLGHDFTQCELHSNEWLNTATIEVIAVVDKNRSVAAYLAQSEYSLVRADGTSVTEGFSYTDGNSLHISQYAPTEPAIIVASEPEAVEDQTVLAPATEGEISTSLPEPEESAVTDSAP
;
A
#
# COMPACT_ATOMS: atom_id res chain seq x y z
N MET A 1 -15.94 -3.74 28.25
CA MET A 1 -15.28 -4.87 27.57
C MET A 1 -16.14 -5.29 26.40
N THR A 2 -16.01 -4.63 25.26
CA THR A 2 -16.68 -5.02 24.02
C THR A 2 -15.71 -5.91 23.25
N SER A 3 -15.97 -7.21 23.32
CA SER A 3 -15.28 -8.22 22.53
C SER A 3 -15.54 -7.97 21.04
N ASN A 4 -14.55 -7.45 20.33
CA ASN A 4 -14.50 -7.46 18.87
C ASN A 4 -14.17 -8.89 18.43
N ALA A 5 -15.17 -9.77 18.43
CA ALA A 5 -15.06 -11.04 17.72
C ALA A 5 -15.10 -10.75 16.21
N PRO A 6 -14.16 -11.28 15.42
CA PRO A 6 -14.21 -11.15 13.97
C PRO A 6 -15.48 -11.83 13.45
N ILE A 7 -16.28 -11.08 12.68
CA ILE A 7 -17.44 -11.60 11.98
C ILE A 7 -16.91 -12.59 10.94
N VAL A 8 -17.04 -13.90 11.21
CA VAL A 8 -16.71 -14.92 10.21
C VAL A 8 -17.79 -14.85 9.13
N PRO A 9 -17.46 -14.52 7.87
CA PRO A 9 -18.44 -14.48 6.80
C PRO A 9 -19.05 -15.88 6.60
N PRO A 10 -20.34 -15.97 6.24
CA PRO A 10 -20.98 -17.25 5.98
C PRO A 10 -20.21 -18.02 4.90
N VAL A 11 -20.08 -19.33 5.11
CA VAL A 11 -19.35 -20.26 4.24
C VAL A 11 -19.72 -20.01 2.77
N GLY A 12 -18.74 -19.64 1.96
CA GLY A 12 -18.89 -19.43 0.52
C GLY A 12 -18.93 -17.96 0.05
N ARG A 13 -19.02 -16.97 0.95
CA ARG A 13 -18.88 -15.56 0.58
C ARG A 13 -17.48 -15.04 0.94
N THR A 14 -16.66 -14.79 -0.07
CA THR A 14 -15.41 -14.03 0.07
C THR A 14 -15.72 -12.56 0.27
N GLU A 15 -15.09 -11.95 1.28
CA GLU A 15 -15.20 -10.51 1.50
C GLU A 15 -14.71 -9.75 0.26
N PRO A 16 -15.49 -8.78 -0.24
CA PRO A 16 -15.08 -8.00 -1.39
C PRO A 16 -13.95 -7.04 -1.05
N ILE A 17 -13.13 -6.73 -2.04
CA ILE A 17 -12.19 -5.62 -1.94
C ILE A 17 -12.99 -4.33 -2.09
N ARG A 18 -12.97 -3.48 -1.06
CA ARG A 18 -13.69 -2.20 -1.05
C ARG A 18 -12.75 -1.04 -1.31
N ILE A 19 -13.11 -0.18 -2.25
CA ILE A 19 -12.42 1.08 -2.53
C ILE A 19 -13.49 2.16 -2.55
N ASP A 20 -13.46 3.02 -1.53
CA ASP A 20 -14.51 4.02 -1.35
C ASP A 20 -15.91 3.34 -1.31
N ASN A 21 -16.78 3.66 -2.28
CA ASN A 21 -18.10 3.06 -2.48
C ASN A 21 -18.16 2.02 -3.63
N LEU A 22 -17.01 1.53 -4.10
CA LEU A 22 -16.89 0.43 -5.07
C LEU A 22 -16.53 -0.88 -4.36
N LEU A 23 -17.28 -1.94 -4.63
CA LEU A 23 -16.95 -3.31 -4.22
C LEU A 23 -16.43 -4.08 -5.44
N ILE A 24 -15.28 -4.73 -5.28
CA ILE A 24 -14.67 -5.61 -6.28
C ILE A 24 -14.68 -7.04 -5.73
N ASN A 25 -15.21 -7.95 -6.54
CA ASN A 25 -15.08 -9.38 -6.33
C ASN A 25 -14.68 -10.03 -7.65
N PHE A 26 -14.63 -11.35 -7.69
CA PHE A 26 -14.18 -12.09 -8.86
C PHE A 26 -15.19 -13.16 -9.25
N THR A 27 -15.18 -13.55 -10.52
CA THR A 27 -15.94 -14.71 -10.99
C THR A 27 -15.06 -15.59 -11.87
N THR A 28 -15.31 -16.89 -11.80
CA THR A 28 -14.75 -17.90 -12.70
C THR A 28 -15.82 -18.50 -13.62
N GLU A 29 -17.02 -17.92 -13.61
CA GLU A 29 -18.17 -18.36 -14.39
C GLU A 29 -18.41 -17.45 -15.58
N PHE A 30 -18.64 -18.07 -16.74
CA PHE A 30 -18.74 -17.43 -18.02
C PHE A 30 -19.78 -18.11 -18.91
N LEU A 31 -20.58 -17.29 -19.58
CA LEU A 31 -21.44 -17.69 -20.68
C LEU A 31 -20.68 -17.54 -22.00
N ARG A 32 -20.57 -18.61 -22.80
CA ARG A 32 -20.03 -18.52 -24.17
C ARG A 32 -21.01 -17.76 -25.05
N ILE A 33 -20.56 -16.68 -25.67
CA ILE A 33 -21.34 -15.89 -26.63
C ILE A 33 -21.09 -16.42 -28.04
N TRP A 34 -19.82 -16.56 -28.41
CA TRP A 34 -19.41 -16.93 -29.76
C TRP A 34 -18.00 -17.51 -29.78
N ASP A 35 -17.67 -18.23 -30.85
CA ASP A 35 -16.32 -18.70 -31.12
C ASP A 35 -16.08 -18.83 -32.63
N THR A 36 -14.82 -18.94 -33.02
CA THR A 36 -14.42 -19.02 -34.43
C THR A 36 -14.55 -20.42 -35.02
N THR A 37 -15.28 -21.35 -34.39
CA THR A 37 -15.39 -22.73 -34.87
C THR A 37 -16.02 -22.76 -36.26
N GLY A 38 -15.30 -23.34 -37.23
CA GLY A 38 -15.74 -23.41 -38.62
C GLY A 38 -15.39 -22.19 -39.48
N LEU A 39 -14.68 -21.20 -38.93
CA LEU A 39 -14.13 -20.08 -39.69
C LEU A 39 -12.65 -20.30 -40.04
N SER A 40 -12.18 -19.64 -41.11
CA SER A 40 -10.76 -19.60 -41.47
C SER A 40 -9.95 -18.55 -40.69
N ALA A 41 -10.59 -17.89 -39.72
CA ALA A 41 -9.95 -16.93 -38.81
C ALA A 41 -9.11 -17.63 -37.74
N ARG A 42 -8.25 -16.87 -37.05
CA ARG A 42 -7.47 -17.39 -35.92
C ARG A 42 -8.40 -17.87 -34.80
N PRO A 43 -8.11 -19.01 -34.13
CA PRO A 43 -8.95 -19.55 -33.06
C PRO A 43 -9.17 -18.55 -31.92
N ALA A 44 -10.43 -18.23 -31.63
CA ALA A 44 -10.82 -17.44 -30.47
C ALA A 44 -12.24 -17.78 -29.98
N SER A 45 -12.51 -17.44 -28.73
CA SER A 45 -13.84 -17.53 -28.13
C SER A 45 -14.12 -16.33 -27.25
N PHE A 46 -15.37 -15.88 -27.26
CA PHE A 46 -15.88 -14.68 -26.61
C PHE A 46 -16.91 -15.07 -25.56
N TRP A 47 -16.79 -14.45 -24.39
CA TRP A 47 -17.45 -14.90 -23.18
C TRP A 47 -17.96 -13.73 -22.35
N ARG A 48 -19.18 -13.85 -21.83
CA ARG A 48 -19.70 -12.92 -20.82
C ARG A 48 -19.40 -13.48 -19.43
N PRO A 49 -18.70 -12.75 -18.56
CA PRO A 49 -18.62 -13.14 -17.16
C PRO A 49 -20.02 -13.11 -16.54
N THR A 50 -20.38 -14.17 -15.84
CA THR A 50 -21.69 -14.35 -15.21
C THR A 50 -21.48 -14.53 -13.71
N PRO A 51 -21.38 -13.45 -12.91
CA PRO A 51 -21.32 -13.58 -11.46
C PRO A 51 -22.59 -14.29 -10.97
N ALA A 52 -22.41 -15.42 -10.27
CA ALA A 52 -23.50 -16.25 -9.77
C ALA A 52 -24.41 -15.42 -8.83
N PRO A 53 -25.72 -15.25 -9.10
CA PRO A 53 -26.56 -14.32 -8.34
C PRO A 53 -26.73 -14.66 -6.85
N ASP A 54 -26.58 -15.93 -6.50
CA ASP A 54 -26.62 -16.44 -5.12
C ASP A 54 -25.33 -16.09 -4.35
N ALA A 55 -24.16 -16.24 -4.99
CA ALA A 55 -22.86 -15.92 -4.40
C ALA A 55 -22.54 -14.42 -4.45
N LEU A 56 -22.87 -13.76 -5.57
CA LEU A 56 -22.49 -12.39 -5.93
C LEU A 56 -23.70 -11.56 -6.37
N PRO A 57 -24.73 -11.38 -5.51
CA PRO A 57 -25.89 -10.58 -5.84
C PRO A 57 -25.50 -9.11 -6.11
N GLY A 58 -26.02 -8.54 -7.19
CA GLY A 58 -25.77 -7.14 -7.56
C GLY A 58 -24.42 -6.86 -8.22
N TYR A 59 -23.56 -7.87 -8.40
CA TYR A 59 -22.31 -7.73 -9.13
C TYR A 59 -22.54 -7.72 -10.64
N PHE A 60 -21.80 -6.84 -11.32
CA PHE A 60 -21.82 -6.69 -12.77
C PHE A 60 -20.42 -6.84 -13.35
N PRO A 61 -20.28 -7.41 -14.55
CA PRO A 61 -19.01 -7.38 -15.26
C PRO A 61 -18.69 -5.97 -15.77
N LEU A 62 -17.40 -5.76 -16.03
CA LEU A 62 -16.85 -4.51 -16.56
C LEU A 62 -16.69 -4.51 -18.09
N GLY A 63 -16.93 -5.66 -18.72
CA GLY A 63 -16.73 -5.96 -20.13
C GLY A 63 -16.71 -7.47 -20.34
N ASP A 64 -16.81 -7.90 -21.59
CA ASP A 64 -16.71 -9.30 -21.95
C ASP A 64 -15.23 -9.73 -22.06
N PHE A 65 -15.01 -11.05 -22.11
CA PHE A 65 -13.70 -11.69 -22.12
C PHE A 65 -13.46 -12.39 -23.46
N VAL A 66 -12.23 -12.30 -23.98
CA VAL A 66 -11.82 -13.03 -25.18
C VAL A 66 -10.54 -13.81 -24.88
N THR A 67 -10.47 -15.05 -25.37
CA THR A 67 -9.25 -15.87 -25.28
C THR A 67 -8.86 -16.39 -26.64
N ARG A 68 -7.56 -16.65 -26.80
CA ARG A 68 -7.06 -17.47 -27.90
C ARG A 68 -7.53 -18.91 -27.66
N GLY A 69 -8.07 -19.53 -28.70
CA GLY A 69 -8.64 -20.88 -28.65
C GLY A 69 -10.15 -20.94 -28.35
N VAL A 70 -10.68 -22.15 -28.48
CA VAL A 70 -12.13 -22.45 -28.39
C VAL A 70 -12.48 -23.36 -27.21
N GLY A 71 -11.55 -23.55 -26.26
CA GLY A 71 -11.74 -24.36 -25.06
C GLY A 71 -12.70 -23.71 -24.06
N ASN A 72 -13.21 -24.49 -23.10
CA ASN A 72 -13.99 -23.94 -22.00
C ASN A 72 -13.05 -23.20 -21.03
N ILE A 73 -13.48 -22.04 -20.52
CA ILE A 73 -12.68 -21.23 -19.58
C ILE A 73 -13.25 -21.20 -18.16
N ASN A 74 -14.43 -21.80 -17.94
CA ASN A 74 -15.07 -21.85 -16.64
C ASN A 74 -14.17 -22.58 -15.62
N GLY A 75 -13.94 -21.95 -14.47
CA GLY A 75 -13.05 -22.46 -13.42
C GLY A 75 -11.54 -22.27 -13.69
N GLU A 76 -11.15 -21.97 -14.93
CA GLU A 76 -9.74 -21.81 -15.33
C GLU A 76 -9.30 -20.35 -15.48
N ARG A 77 -10.27 -19.44 -15.63
CA ARG A 77 -10.03 -18.00 -15.75
C ARG A 77 -10.80 -17.28 -14.67
N VAL A 78 -10.27 -16.14 -14.26
CA VAL A 78 -10.84 -15.29 -13.24
C VAL A 78 -10.83 -13.85 -13.74
N VAL A 79 -11.93 -13.14 -13.55
CA VAL A 79 -12.09 -11.74 -13.95
C VAL A 79 -12.74 -10.95 -12.83
N ALA A 80 -12.46 -9.65 -12.78
CA ALA A 80 -13.05 -8.76 -11.80
C ALA A 80 -14.53 -8.46 -12.16
N VAL A 81 -15.38 -8.47 -11.15
CA VAL A 81 -16.76 -8.02 -11.19
C VAL A 81 -17.00 -7.00 -10.09
N VAL A 82 -17.92 -6.08 -10.30
CA VAL A 82 -18.09 -4.92 -9.41
C VAL A 82 -19.53 -4.75 -8.94
N CYS A 83 -19.68 -4.26 -7.71
CA CYS A 83 -20.95 -3.88 -7.12
C CYS A 83 -20.85 -2.49 -6.49
N GLU A 84 -21.97 -1.79 -6.42
CA GLU A 84 -22.06 -0.56 -5.63
C GLU A 84 -22.10 -0.93 -4.16
N ALA A 85 -21.33 -0.25 -3.32
CA ALA A 85 -21.45 -0.42 -1.88
C ALA A 85 -22.72 0.28 -1.35
N ASP A 86 -23.28 -0.25 -0.26
CA ASP A 86 -24.43 0.37 0.43
C ASP A 86 -24.06 1.62 1.26
N ILE A 87 -22.83 2.13 1.08
CA ILE A 87 -22.30 3.32 1.74
C ILE A 87 -22.00 4.39 0.68
N ALA A 88 -22.17 5.66 1.06
CA ALA A 88 -21.76 6.77 0.22
C ALA A 88 -20.23 6.88 0.11
N SER A 89 -19.77 7.63 -0.88
CA SER A 89 -18.36 7.98 -0.99
C SER A 89 -17.88 8.72 0.27
N THR A 90 -16.62 8.54 0.64
CA THR A 90 -15.96 9.33 1.68
C THR A 90 -15.82 10.80 1.30
N ASP A 91 -15.79 11.10 0.00
CA ASP A 91 -15.88 12.45 -0.53
C ASP A 91 -17.35 12.75 -0.92
N PRO A 92 -18.05 13.64 -0.19
CA PRO A 92 -19.46 13.92 -0.43
C PRO A 92 -19.73 14.59 -1.79
N THR A 93 -18.69 15.10 -2.47
CA THR A 93 -18.82 15.63 -3.83
C THR A 93 -18.91 14.53 -4.89
N LYS A 94 -18.53 13.30 -4.53
CA LYS A 94 -18.54 12.15 -5.43
C LYS A 94 -19.86 11.40 -5.34
N GLY A 95 -20.40 11.08 -6.51
CA GLY A 95 -21.61 10.27 -6.62
C GLY A 95 -21.34 8.77 -6.49
N ARG A 96 -22.27 7.99 -7.03
CA ARG A 96 -22.18 6.52 -7.15
C ARG A 96 -20.88 6.06 -7.83
N ALA A 97 -20.29 4.97 -7.38
CA ALA A 97 -19.11 4.39 -8.00
C ALA A 97 -19.41 3.82 -9.40
N LEU A 98 -20.64 3.35 -9.62
CA LEU A 98 -21.03 2.65 -10.84
C LEU A 98 -22.23 3.30 -11.55
N ARG A 99 -22.16 3.34 -12.87
CA ARG A 99 -23.29 3.70 -13.75
C ARG A 99 -23.44 2.69 -14.88
N ARG A 100 -24.64 2.59 -15.42
CA ARG A 100 -24.85 1.93 -16.72
C ARG A 100 -24.24 2.80 -17.82
N PRO A 101 -23.79 2.24 -18.95
CA PRO A 101 -23.53 3.04 -20.14
C PRO A 101 -24.80 3.79 -20.57
N ASP A 102 -24.63 4.95 -21.21
CA ASP A 102 -25.73 5.73 -21.79
C ASP A 102 -26.23 5.08 -23.09
N ASP A 103 -25.31 4.51 -23.88
CA ASP A 103 -25.60 3.76 -25.10
C ASP A 103 -24.38 2.88 -25.48
N TYR A 104 -24.47 2.20 -26.62
CA TYR A 104 -23.41 1.41 -27.23
C TYR A 104 -23.14 1.87 -28.67
N GLU A 105 -21.86 1.89 -29.02
CA GLU A 105 -21.39 2.12 -30.38
C GLU A 105 -20.92 0.81 -31.01
N LEU A 106 -21.38 0.53 -32.24
CA LEU A 106 -20.98 -0.68 -32.96
C LEU A 106 -19.51 -0.56 -33.39
N VAL A 107 -18.67 -1.49 -32.94
CA VAL A 107 -17.28 -1.60 -33.38
C VAL A 107 -17.17 -2.57 -34.55
N TRP A 108 -17.85 -3.71 -34.46
CA TRP A 108 -17.76 -4.77 -35.47
C TRP A 108 -18.98 -5.70 -35.43
N LYS A 109 -19.32 -6.27 -36.57
CA LYS A 109 -20.21 -7.44 -36.69
C LYS A 109 -19.72 -8.39 -37.76
N ASP A 110 -20.00 -9.67 -37.59
CA ASP A 110 -19.50 -10.76 -38.43
C ASP A 110 -20.20 -10.90 -39.79
N SER A 111 -20.97 -9.89 -40.21
CA SER A 111 -21.67 -9.86 -41.50
C SER A 111 -20.72 -10.19 -42.67
N GLY A 112 -21.03 -11.24 -43.41
CA GLY A 112 -20.23 -11.71 -44.56
C GLY A 112 -19.20 -12.78 -44.23
N SER A 113 -19.03 -13.15 -42.94
CA SER A 113 -18.06 -14.17 -42.52
C SER A 113 -18.42 -15.59 -42.97
N GLY A 114 -19.72 -15.86 -43.18
CA GLY A 114 -20.24 -17.21 -43.41
C GLY A 114 -20.34 -18.04 -42.12
N SER A 115 -20.18 -17.42 -40.95
CA SER A 115 -20.45 -18.04 -39.65
C SER A 115 -21.90 -18.52 -39.56
N LYS A 116 -22.12 -19.62 -38.84
CA LYS A 116 -23.46 -20.11 -38.49
C LYS A 116 -24.09 -19.39 -37.29
N ARG A 117 -23.29 -18.61 -36.57
CA ARG A 117 -23.69 -17.84 -35.39
C ARG A 117 -23.25 -16.41 -35.58
N ASP A 118 -24.16 -15.47 -35.37
CA ASP A 118 -23.87 -14.06 -35.45
C ASP A 118 -23.10 -13.58 -34.22
N LEU A 119 -22.23 -12.59 -34.41
CA LEU A 119 -21.54 -11.87 -33.35
C LEU A 119 -21.43 -10.41 -33.74
N SER A 120 -21.75 -9.54 -32.78
CA SER A 120 -21.38 -8.13 -32.83
C SER A 120 -20.59 -7.73 -31.59
N ILE A 121 -19.70 -6.75 -31.73
CA ILE A 121 -18.85 -6.19 -30.69
C ILE A 121 -19.14 -4.70 -30.59
N TRP A 122 -19.36 -4.24 -29.37
CA TRP A 122 -19.83 -2.91 -29.04
C TRP A 122 -18.94 -2.25 -28.01
N ARG A 123 -18.72 -0.94 -28.17
CA ARG A 123 -18.06 -0.08 -27.20
C ARG A 123 -19.13 0.59 -26.33
N PRO A 124 -19.12 0.41 -24.99
CA PRO A 124 -20.00 1.15 -24.11
C PRO A 124 -19.66 2.64 -24.13
N LEU A 125 -20.68 3.50 -24.26
CA LEU A 125 -20.56 4.95 -24.11
C LEU A 125 -20.85 5.31 -22.65
N ALA A 126 -19.78 5.62 -21.91
CA ALA A 126 -19.88 5.93 -20.49
C ALA A 126 -20.47 7.33 -20.25
N PRO A 127 -21.29 7.51 -19.19
CA PRO A 127 -21.74 8.84 -18.78
C PRO A 127 -20.59 9.74 -18.36
N ALA A 128 -20.81 11.06 -18.37
CA ALA A 128 -19.82 12.03 -17.90
C ALA A 128 -19.32 11.74 -16.48
N GLY A 129 -18.00 11.74 -16.28
CA GLY A 129 -17.33 11.38 -15.02
C GLY A 129 -17.14 9.87 -14.79
N TYR A 130 -17.46 9.04 -15.79
CA TYR A 130 -17.30 7.59 -15.77
C TYR A 130 -16.56 7.11 -17.01
N VAL A 131 -15.95 5.92 -16.91
CA VAL A 131 -15.27 5.26 -18.03
C VAL A 131 -15.71 3.81 -18.17
N ALA A 132 -15.60 3.26 -19.38
CA ALA A 132 -15.81 1.83 -19.65
C ALA A 132 -14.48 1.07 -19.55
N LEU A 133 -14.52 -0.13 -18.97
CA LEU A 133 -13.32 -0.97 -18.74
C LEU A 133 -13.30 -2.21 -19.64
N GLY A 134 -14.06 -2.19 -20.74
CA GLY A 134 -14.05 -3.25 -21.75
C GLY A 134 -15.13 -3.08 -22.83
N SER A 135 -15.03 -3.90 -23.88
CA SER A 135 -16.02 -4.07 -24.93
C SER A 135 -17.05 -5.13 -24.57
N VAL A 136 -18.20 -5.11 -25.24
CA VAL A 136 -19.33 -6.01 -24.99
C VAL A 136 -19.76 -6.66 -26.29
N CYS A 137 -20.00 -7.96 -26.25
CA CYS A 137 -20.48 -8.73 -27.39
C CYS A 137 -22.01 -8.91 -27.37
N SER A 138 -22.61 -9.10 -28.52
CA SER A 138 -23.96 -9.65 -28.67
C SER A 138 -23.93 -10.89 -29.54
N ASN A 139 -24.78 -11.88 -29.26
CA ASN A 139 -24.94 -13.10 -30.05
C ASN A 139 -25.85 -12.92 -31.28
N ASP A 140 -26.10 -11.66 -31.62
CA ASP A 140 -26.83 -11.17 -32.80
C ASP A 140 -26.15 -9.88 -33.28
N HIS A 141 -26.77 -9.14 -34.20
CA HIS A 141 -26.29 -7.83 -34.66
C HIS A 141 -26.99 -6.65 -33.98
N GLU A 142 -27.70 -6.90 -32.89
CA GLU A 142 -28.44 -5.90 -32.13
C GLU A 142 -27.62 -5.37 -30.94
N LYS A 143 -28.00 -4.18 -30.46
CA LYS A 143 -27.34 -3.56 -29.31
C LYS A 143 -27.54 -4.41 -28.05
N PRO A 144 -26.50 -4.61 -27.22
CA PRO A 144 -26.64 -5.30 -25.95
C PRO A 144 -27.45 -4.45 -24.96
N SER A 145 -28.02 -5.10 -23.94
CA SER A 145 -28.71 -4.42 -22.84
C SER A 145 -27.77 -3.47 -22.10
N LEU A 146 -28.23 -2.26 -21.74
CA LEU A 146 -27.49 -1.34 -20.87
C LEU A 146 -27.20 -1.93 -19.47
N ASN A 147 -27.81 -3.05 -19.12
CA ASN A 147 -27.48 -3.80 -17.90
C ASN A 147 -26.33 -4.78 -18.05
N ALA A 148 -25.83 -5.02 -19.27
CA ALA A 148 -24.81 -6.03 -19.53
C ALA A 148 -23.51 -5.78 -18.77
N VAL A 149 -23.14 -4.51 -18.58
CA VAL A 149 -21.90 -4.10 -17.87
C VAL A 149 -22.12 -2.84 -17.02
N ARG A 150 -21.09 -2.42 -16.29
CA ARG A 150 -21.03 -1.10 -15.63
C ARG A 150 -19.81 -0.29 -16.05
N CYS A 151 -20.01 1.02 -16.11
CA CYS A 151 -18.97 2.03 -16.18
C CYS A 151 -18.58 2.43 -14.75
N VAL A 152 -17.30 2.74 -14.55
CA VAL A 152 -16.72 3.05 -13.24
C VAL A 152 -16.36 4.53 -13.18
N ARG A 153 -16.57 5.15 -12.02
CA ARG A 153 -16.22 6.55 -11.77
C ARG A 153 -14.73 6.79 -12.04
N GLU A 154 -14.40 7.91 -12.69
CA GLU A 154 -13.06 8.16 -13.24
C GLU A 154 -11.92 8.20 -12.20
N ASP A 155 -12.19 8.55 -10.95
CA ASP A 155 -11.20 8.60 -9.86
C ASP A 155 -10.83 7.22 -9.31
N LEU A 156 -11.66 6.21 -9.56
CA LEU A 156 -11.47 4.82 -9.11
C LEU A 156 -10.68 3.98 -10.12
N VAL A 157 -10.17 4.61 -11.18
CA VAL A 157 -9.41 3.97 -12.25
C VAL A 157 -8.12 4.71 -12.55
N ILE A 158 -7.27 4.09 -13.35
CA ILE A 158 -6.04 4.68 -13.87
C ILE A 158 -5.94 4.39 -15.37
N ALA A 159 -5.43 5.35 -16.14
CA ALA A 159 -5.14 5.14 -17.55
C ALA A 159 -4.04 4.09 -17.72
N SER A 160 -4.22 3.21 -18.70
CA SER A 160 -3.43 1.99 -18.84
C SER A 160 -2.94 1.81 -20.27
N ASN A 161 -1.90 0.98 -20.38
CA ASN A 161 -1.42 0.50 -21.67
C ASN A 161 -2.27 -0.69 -22.13
N THR A 162 -1.94 -1.23 -23.30
CA THR A 162 -2.58 -2.43 -23.85
C THR A 162 -1.56 -3.49 -24.20
N THR A 163 -1.95 -4.76 -24.12
CA THR A 163 -1.14 -5.92 -24.53
C THR A 163 -0.80 -5.87 -26.02
N ASP A 164 0.00 -6.81 -26.50
CA ASP A 164 -0.01 -7.15 -27.93
C ASP A 164 -1.39 -7.63 -28.39
N LEU A 165 -1.59 -7.66 -29.71
CA LEU A 165 -2.85 -8.10 -30.34
C LEU A 165 -3.33 -9.44 -29.77
N LEU A 166 -4.52 -9.45 -29.18
CA LEU A 166 -5.12 -10.65 -28.62
C LEU A 166 -5.78 -11.48 -29.73
N TRP A 167 -6.61 -10.83 -30.55
CA TRP A 167 -7.26 -11.40 -31.74
C TRP A 167 -7.58 -10.33 -32.79
N ASP A 168 -7.60 -10.70 -34.07
CA ASP A 168 -8.18 -9.91 -35.16
C ASP A 168 -9.05 -10.81 -36.06
N ASP A 169 -9.95 -10.20 -36.82
CA ASP A 169 -10.86 -10.93 -37.70
C ASP A 169 -10.26 -11.27 -39.07
N LYS A 170 -8.93 -11.20 -39.23
CA LYS A 170 -8.28 -11.55 -40.50
C LYS A 170 -8.57 -12.99 -40.87
N GLY A 171 -8.98 -13.20 -42.11
CA GLY A 171 -9.40 -14.51 -42.62
C GLY A 171 -10.84 -14.90 -42.29
N SER A 172 -11.58 -14.08 -41.52
CA SER A 172 -13.00 -14.34 -41.23
C SER A 172 -13.91 -14.11 -42.43
N LYS A 173 -13.50 -13.30 -43.41
CA LYS A 173 -14.31 -12.79 -44.54
C LYS A 173 -15.42 -11.80 -44.14
N ALA A 174 -15.48 -11.38 -42.87
CA ALA A 174 -16.37 -10.31 -42.46
C ALA A 174 -16.12 -9.03 -43.26
N ARG A 175 -17.18 -8.24 -43.48
CA ARG A 175 -17.11 -6.97 -44.23
C ARG A 175 -16.40 -5.86 -43.45
N GLN A 176 -16.47 -5.92 -42.13
CA GLN A 176 -15.80 -4.98 -41.23
C GLN A 176 -14.47 -5.56 -40.78
N ARG A 177 -13.71 -4.77 -40.03
CA ARG A 177 -12.42 -5.17 -39.46
C ARG A 177 -12.46 -4.96 -37.97
N VAL A 178 -11.83 -5.85 -37.22
CA VAL A 178 -11.65 -5.66 -35.78
C VAL A 178 -10.32 -6.20 -35.30
N SER A 179 -9.79 -5.53 -34.31
CA SER A 179 -8.69 -6.02 -33.50
C SER A 179 -9.01 -5.84 -32.01
N THR A 180 -8.51 -6.75 -31.19
CA THR A 180 -8.78 -6.80 -29.76
C THR A 180 -7.51 -6.87 -28.91
N TRP A 181 -7.55 -6.29 -27.72
CA TRP A 181 -6.44 -6.24 -26.75
C TRP A 181 -6.96 -6.32 -25.31
N SER A 182 -6.06 -6.56 -24.37
CA SER A 182 -6.33 -6.43 -22.93
C SER A 182 -5.61 -5.23 -22.34
N ALA A 183 -6.12 -4.70 -21.24
CA ALA A 183 -5.43 -3.66 -20.47
C ALA A 183 -4.17 -4.20 -19.80
N VAL A 184 -3.10 -3.39 -19.79
CA VAL A 184 -1.86 -3.63 -19.06
C VAL A 184 -1.73 -2.52 -18.03
N PRO A 185 -1.79 -2.84 -16.73
CA PRO A 185 -1.63 -1.86 -15.67
C PRO A 185 -0.31 -1.09 -15.84
N PRO A 186 -0.30 0.24 -15.65
CA PRO A 186 0.92 1.03 -15.67
C PRO A 186 1.76 0.76 -14.42
N ALA A 187 2.87 1.47 -14.28
CA ALA A 187 3.69 1.38 -13.07
C ALA A 187 2.93 1.88 -11.83
N ALA A 188 2.79 1.04 -10.80
CA ALA A 188 2.06 1.40 -9.58
C ALA A 188 2.80 2.46 -8.75
N LEU A 189 2.07 3.45 -8.27
CA LEU A 189 2.59 4.42 -7.29
C LEU A 189 2.77 3.77 -5.91
N PRO A 190 3.67 4.28 -5.04
CA PRO A 190 3.86 3.75 -3.70
C PRO A 190 2.54 3.72 -2.90
N GLY A 191 2.22 2.56 -2.34
CA GLY A 191 0.98 2.33 -1.60
C GLY A 191 -0.22 1.91 -2.46
N GLU A 192 -0.05 1.78 -3.77
CA GLU A 192 -1.15 1.48 -4.70
C GLU A 192 -1.03 0.09 -5.36
N VAL A 193 -2.17 -0.42 -5.81
CA VAL A 193 -2.30 -1.59 -6.68
C VAL A 193 -3.20 -1.22 -7.84
N TYR A 194 -2.80 -1.55 -9.07
CA TYR A 194 -3.62 -1.39 -10.26
C TYR A 194 -3.97 -2.76 -10.82
N LEU A 195 -5.25 -2.96 -11.17
CA LEU A 195 -5.78 -4.25 -11.60
C LEU A 195 -6.50 -4.11 -12.96
N ALA A 196 -6.09 -4.88 -13.96
CA ALA A 196 -6.88 -5.05 -15.16
C ALA A 196 -8.18 -5.80 -14.84
N SER A 197 -9.30 -5.33 -15.38
CA SER A 197 -10.62 -5.96 -15.20
C SER A 197 -10.66 -7.42 -15.69
N GLY A 198 -9.77 -7.76 -16.63
CA GLY A 198 -9.78 -9.00 -17.39
C GLY A 198 -10.56 -8.89 -18.70
N SER A 199 -11.34 -7.82 -18.88
CA SER A 199 -12.09 -7.58 -20.11
C SER A 199 -11.17 -7.24 -21.29
N PHE A 200 -11.68 -7.44 -22.51
CA PHE A 200 -11.00 -7.00 -23.73
C PHE A 200 -11.51 -5.66 -24.22
N PHE A 201 -10.70 -4.99 -25.02
CA PHE A 201 -11.03 -3.76 -25.72
C PHE A 201 -10.91 -4.00 -27.22
N SER A 202 -11.74 -3.33 -28.03
CA SER A 202 -11.82 -3.54 -29.47
C SER A 202 -11.77 -2.24 -30.25
N LEU A 203 -11.25 -2.33 -31.48
CA LEU A 203 -11.20 -1.23 -32.45
C LEU A 203 -11.64 -1.72 -33.82
N SER A 204 -12.33 -0.86 -34.57
CA SER A 204 -12.89 -1.13 -35.89
C SER A 204 -11.84 -1.03 -37.03
N ASP A 205 -10.58 -1.33 -36.73
CA ASP A 205 -9.46 -1.33 -37.66
C ASP A 205 -8.41 -2.37 -37.22
N TYR A 206 -7.40 -2.63 -38.05
CA TYR A 206 -6.25 -3.47 -37.69
C TYR A 206 -5.08 -2.68 -37.10
N THR A 207 -5.07 -1.36 -37.28
CA THR A 207 -4.03 -0.49 -36.73
C THR A 207 -4.49 0.10 -35.41
N ARG A 208 -3.60 0.09 -34.41
CA ARG A 208 -3.88 0.74 -33.12
C ARG A 208 -3.72 2.25 -33.29
N PRO A 209 -4.72 3.07 -32.93
CA PRO A 209 -4.60 4.52 -32.86
C PRO A 209 -3.51 4.94 -31.85
N ALA A 210 -2.91 6.12 -32.07
CA ALA A 210 -1.92 6.68 -31.15
C ALA A 210 -2.49 6.91 -29.73
N SER A 211 -3.80 7.17 -29.62
CA SER A 211 -4.52 7.30 -28.35
C SER A 211 -5.74 6.40 -28.34
N PHE A 212 -5.69 5.32 -27.57
CA PHE A 212 -6.83 4.45 -27.30
C PHE A 212 -7.02 4.36 -25.78
N PRO A 213 -8.05 5.03 -25.21
CA PRO A 213 -8.20 5.12 -23.77
C PRO A 213 -8.61 3.75 -23.20
N VAL A 214 -7.72 3.18 -22.40
CA VAL A 214 -7.89 1.91 -21.70
C VAL A 214 -7.59 2.16 -20.24
N TYR A 215 -8.35 1.50 -19.35
CA TYR A 215 -8.30 1.78 -17.92
C TYR A 215 -8.17 0.49 -17.11
N CYS A 216 -7.46 0.59 -15.99
CA CYS A 216 -7.41 -0.41 -14.94
C CYS A 216 -8.08 0.13 -13.67
N LEU A 217 -8.57 -0.76 -12.82
CA LEU A 217 -9.06 -0.41 -11.48
C LEU A 217 -7.88 0.08 -10.64
N ARG A 218 -8.10 1.15 -9.86
CA ARG A 218 -7.10 1.74 -8.96
C ARG A 218 -7.44 1.41 -7.51
N LEU A 219 -6.57 0.66 -6.85
CA LEU A 219 -6.72 0.18 -5.47
C LEU A 219 -5.62 0.77 -4.58
N GLN A 220 -5.88 0.80 -3.28
CA GLN A 220 -4.91 1.16 -2.24
C GLN A 220 -4.50 -0.08 -1.45
N ILE A 221 -3.23 -0.17 -1.08
CA ILE A 221 -2.74 -1.15 -0.10
C ILE A 221 -3.22 -0.69 1.27
N GLY A 222 -4.02 -1.53 1.94
CA GLY A 222 -4.51 -1.23 3.29
C GLY A 222 -3.36 -1.27 4.28
N LEU A 223 -2.85 -0.11 4.68
CA LEU A 223 -1.79 0.01 5.67
C LEU A 223 -2.37 0.32 7.05
N GLN A 224 -2.10 -0.54 8.02
CA GLN A 224 -2.38 -0.30 9.43
C GLN A 224 -1.07 -0.05 10.17
N MET A 225 -1.02 1.05 10.92
CA MET A 225 0.13 1.43 11.74
C MET A 225 -0.28 1.30 13.21
N SER A 226 0.54 0.61 14.00
CA SER A 226 0.41 0.58 15.46
C SER A 226 1.51 1.46 16.10
N THR A 227 1.53 1.53 17.43
CA THR A 227 2.48 2.38 18.16
C THR A 227 3.91 1.93 17.89
N ARG A 228 4.73 2.83 17.32
CA ARG A 228 6.17 2.58 17.11
C ARG A 228 6.88 2.43 18.45
N PRO A 229 7.82 1.47 18.61
CA PRO A 229 8.63 1.38 19.82
C PRO A 229 9.39 2.69 20.08
N SER A 230 9.40 3.13 21.33
CA SER A 230 10.22 4.26 21.76
C SER A 230 11.69 3.83 21.87
N PRO A 231 12.65 4.70 21.51
CA PRO A 231 14.06 4.41 21.74
C PRO A 231 14.34 4.21 23.24
N PRO A 232 15.17 3.20 23.61
CA PRO A 232 15.49 2.93 25.01
C PRO A 232 16.29 4.06 25.66
N GLY A 233 15.90 4.45 26.87
CA GLY A 233 16.65 5.38 27.70
C GLY A 233 17.63 4.64 28.63
N LEU A 234 18.79 5.24 28.87
CA LEU A 234 19.77 4.72 29.81
C LEU A 234 19.46 5.25 31.22
N CYS A 235 18.90 4.39 32.08
CA CYS A 235 18.51 4.73 33.46
C CYS A 235 19.61 4.45 34.51
N GLY A 236 20.75 3.88 34.10
CA GLY A 236 21.86 3.51 34.96
C GLY A 236 23.16 3.36 34.19
N GLU A 237 24.21 2.84 34.83
CA GLU A 237 25.54 2.74 34.19
C GLU A 237 25.58 1.71 33.06
N THR A 238 24.69 0.71 33.10
CA THR A 238 24.54 -0.36 32.12
C THR A 238 23.14 -0.33 31.49
N PRO A 239 23.03 -0.68 30.20
CA PRO A 239 21.75 -0.72 29.50
C PRO A 239 20.91 -1.91 29.99
N THR A 240 19.61 -1.67 30.17
CA THR A 240 18.63 -2.72 30.44
C THR A 240 18.28 -3.44 29.13
N PRO A 241 18.15 -4.78 29.12
CA PRO A 241 17.65 -5.50 27.97
C PRO A 241 16.27 -4.96 27.56
N VAL A 242 16.10 -4.67 26.28
CA VAL A 242 14.80 -4.27 25.71
C VAL A 242 14.00 -5.53 25.45
N GLU A 243 12.87 -5.69 26.12
CA GLU A 243 11.94 -6.78 25.84
C GLU A 243 11.34 -6.61 24.44
N ALA A 244 11.35 -7.69 23.65
CA ALA A 244 10.71 -7.68 22.34
C ALA A 244 9.19 -7.76 22.52
N THR A 245 8.47 -6.84 21.88
CA THR A 245 7.01 -6.96 21.74
C THR A 245 6.69 -7.86 20.54
N ASP A 246 5.78 -8.80 20.72
CA ASP A 246 5.36 -9.69 19.63
C ASP A 246 4.42 -9.02 18.62
N ASP A 247 3.92 -7.82 18.91
CA ASP A 247 2.95 -7.12 18.05
C ASP A 247 3.59 -6.50 16.80
N ALA A 248 2.88 -6.60 15.67
CA ALA A 248 3.26 -5.93 14.43
C ALA A 248 3.17 -4.39 14.58
N THR A 249 4.23 -3.70 14.18
CA THR A 249 4.29 -2.23 14.13
C THR A 249 3.56 -1.70 12.90
N TYR A 250 3.67 -2.42 11.77
CA TYR A 250 2.92 -2.13 10.56
C TYR A 250 2.36 -3.43 9.98
N THR A 251 1.17 -3.33 9.40
CA THR A 251 0.55 -4.42 8.65
C THR A 251 0.04 -3.87 7.33
N ALA A 252 0.55 -4.40 6.22
CA ALA A 252 0.05 -4.12 4.89
C ALA A 252 -0.85 -5.28 4.42
N SER A 253 -2.10 -4.98 4.10
CA SER A 253 -3.07 -5.93 3.55
C SER A 253 -2.93 -5.99 2.03
N LEU A 254 -2.54 -7.16 1.52
CA LEU A 254 -2.28 -7.42 0.11
C LEU A 254 -3.37 -8.32 -0.48
N PRO A 255 -4.06 -7.90 -1.56
CA PRO A 255 -5.03 -8.77 -2.22
C PRO A 255 -4.38 -10.05 -2.76
N TRP A 256 -5.10 -11.17 -2.71
CA TRP A 256 -4.60 -12.50 -3.09
C TRP A 256 -3.90 -12.55 -4.45
N PHE A 257 -4.40 -11.81 -5.44
CA PHE A 257 -3.83 -11.83 -6.79
C PHE A 257 -2.47 -11.12 -6.89
N THR A 258 -2.08 -10.35 -5.87
CA THR A 258 -0.78 -9.66 -5.82
C THR A 258 0.34 -10.53 -5.23
N VAL A 259 0.00 -11.72 -4.71
CA VAL A 259 0.91 -12.63 -4.01
C VAL A 259 0.99 -13.95 -4.77
N ASN A 260 2.19 -14.50 -4.87
CA ASN A 260 2.37 -15.89 -5.27
C ASN A 260 2.52 -16.77 -4.01
N ASP A 261 1.56 -17.66 -3.78
CA ASP A 261 1.63 -18.63 -2.68
C ASP A 261 1.91 -20.03 -3.24
N PRO A 262 3.08 -20.64 -2.94
CA PRO A 262 3.42 -21.97 -3.45
C PRO A 262 2.48 -23.08 -2.94
N ARG A 263 1.70 -22.82 -1.88
CA ARG A 263 0.73 -23.79 -1.32
C ARG A 263 -0.56 -23.87 -2.13
N TYR A 264 -0.93 -22.82 -2.87
CA TYR A 264 -2.26 -22.66 -3.44
C TYR A 264 -2.25 -22.27 -4.90
N THR A 265 -3.18 -22.82 -5.67
CA THR A 265 -3.58 -22.26 -6.96
C THR A 265 -4.25 -20.90 -6.78
N ALA A 266 -4.33 -20.09 -7.85
CA ALA A 266 -5.01 -18.79 -7.82
C ALA A 266 -6.45 -18.86 -7.26
N ALA A 267 -7.22 -19.87 -7.67
CA ALA A 267 -8.58 -20.07 -7.19
C ALA A 267 -8.65 -20.45 -5.70
N GLU A 268 -7.67 -21.22 -5.21
CA GLU A 268 -7.55 -21.58 -3.79
C GLU A 268 -7.10 -20.38 -2.95
N GLN A 269 -6.15 -19.58 -3.43
CA GLN A 269 -5.74 -18.34 -2.76
C GLN A 269 -6.94 -17.41 -2.55
N TRP A 270 -7.73 -17.18 -3.60
CA TRP A 270 -8.93 -16.34 -3.50
C TRP A 270 -9.92 -16.87 -2.44
N ARG A 271 -10.10 -18.19 -2.33
CA ARG A 271 -11.06 -18.80 -1.39
C ARG A 271 -10.55 -18.89 0.05
N HIS A 272 -9.27 -19.21 0.24
CA HIS A 272 -8.70 -19.50 1.56
C HIS A 272 -7.93 -18.33 2.17
N SER A 273 -7.36 -17.46 1.34
CA SER A 273 -6.59 -16.31 1.77
C SER A 273 -6.84 -15.12 0.83
N PRO A 274 -8.06 -14.56 0.80
CA PRO A 274 -8.43 -13.45 -0.09
C PRO A 274 -7.54 -12.20 0.12
N PHE A 275 -6.99 -12.06 1.33
CA PHE A 275 -5.96 -11.12 1.68
C PHE A 275 -4.80 -11.83 2.39
N TYR A 276 -3.60 -11.33 2.16
CA TYR A 276 -2.39 -11.68 2.87
C TYR A 276 -1.94 -10.48 3.70
N LEU A 277 -1.37 -10.74 4.87
CA LEU A 277 -0.84 -9.70 5.74
C LEU A 277 0.69 -9.72 5.64
N LEU A 278 1.25 -8.64 5.10
CA LEU A 278 2.69 -8.39 5.19
C LEU A 278 2.93 -7.58 6.46
N GLU A 279 3.46 -8.24 7.47
CA GLU A 279 3.71 -7.67 8.79
C GLU A 279 5.15 -7.17 8.86
N ARG A 280 5.32 -6.07 9.60
CA ARG A 280 6.62 -5.51 9.97
C ARG A 280 6.64 -5.25 11.47
N LYS A 281 7.66 -5.78 12.15
CA LYS A 281 7.92 -5.58 13.58
C LYS A 281 9.18 -4.76 13.74
N ASP A 282 9.07 -3.59 14.35
CA ASP A 282 10.20 -2.72 14.65
C ASP A 282 10.69 -2.94 16.08
N ARG A 283 12.00 -2.87 16.29
CA ARG A 283 12.65 -2.91 17.61
C ARG A 283 13.95 -2.14 17.60
N TYR A 284 14.37 -1.60 18.74
CA TYR A 284 15.71 -1.05 18.90
C TYR A 284 16.68 -2.14 19.38
N ILE A 285 17.81 -2.29 18.69
CA ILE A 285 18.90 -3.19 19.08
C ILE A 285 20.06 -2.37 19.64
N LEU A 286 20.63 -2.82 20.76
CA LEU A 286 21.85 -2.23 21.32
C LEU A 286 23.04 -2.60 20.41
N VAL A 287 23.74 -1.60 19.90
CA VAL A 287 24.90 -1.78 19.01
C VAL A 287 26.22 -1.33 19.63
N GLY A 288 26.16 -0.55 20.70
CA GLY A 288 27.33 -0.09 21.43
C GLY A 288 26.98 0.38 22.83
N HIS A 289 27.87 0.13 23.78
CA HIS A 289 27.82 0.66 25.13
C HIS A 289 29.23 1.03 25.58
N ALA A 290 29.36 2.16 26.27
CA ALA A 290 30.60 2.57 26.91
C ALA A 290 30.32 3.34 28.19
N ARG A 291 31.27 3.23 29.12
CA ARG A 291 31.36 4.05 30.30
C ARG A 291 32.70 4.77 30.30
N ASN A 292 32.67 6.09 30.37
CA ASN A 292 33.87 6.89 30.58
C ASN A 292 34.00 7.21 32.07
N SER A 293 34.86 6.46 32.76
CA SER A 293 35.25 6.73 34.16
C SER A 293 36.49 7.63 34.27
N GLY A 294 36.99 8.16 33.15
CA GLY A 294 38.14 9.05 33.11
C GLY A 294 37.77 10.50 33.39
N ASN A 295 38.80 11.36 33.47
CA ASN A 295 38.65 12.79 33.75
C ASN A 295 38.47 13.66 32.50
N ASP A 296 38.68 13.08 31.30
CA ASP A 296 38.59 13.75 30.00
C ASP A 296 37.59 13.02 29.09
N SER A 297 37.06 13.70 28.08
CA SER A 297 36.18 13.06 27.08
C SER A 297 36.95 12.02 26.28
N GLN A 298 36.31 10.88 26.01
CA GLN A 298 36.90 9.74 25.28
C GLN A 298 36.07 9.39 24.04
N ILE A 299 36.72 8.89 22.99
CA ILE A 299 36.07 8.45 21.76
C ILE A 299 35.90 6.94 21.79
N PHE A 300 34.67 6.48 21.64
CA PHE A 300 34.33 5.07 21.50
C PHE A 300 33.85 4.77 20.08
N ARG A 301 34.20 3.58 19.58
CA ARG A 301 33.86 3.10 18.23
C ARG A 301 33.27 1.70 18.32
N TRP A 302 32.16 1.48 17.61
CA TRP A 302 31.51 0.19 17.50
C TRP A 302 31.20 -0.12 16.03
N ASN A 303 31.33 -1.38 15.65
CA ASN A 303 30.94 -1.87 14.33
C ASN A 303 29.63 -2.65 14.46
N ALA A 304 28.54 -2.06 14.00
CA ALA A 304 27.21 -2.65 14.07
C ALA A 304 26.91 -3.47 12.81
N PRO A 305 26.69 -4.79 12.89
CA PRO A 305 26.29 -5.58 11.74
C PRO A 305 24.85 -5.23 11.33
N ARG A 306 24.59 -5.19 10.02
CA ARG A 306 23.23 -5.08 9.49
C ARG A 306 22.55 -6.45 9.55
N ALA A 307 21.25 -6.47 9.86
CA ALA A 307 20.46 -7.71 9.94
C ALA A 307 20.12 -8.29 8.57
N GLN A 308 20.09 -7.45 7.53
CA GLN A 308 19.75 -7.85 6.18
C GLN A 308 20.73 -8.87 5.60
N ARG A 309 20.15 -9.91 5.00
CA ARG A 309 20.88 -10.97 4.29
C ARG A 309 20.36 -11.04 2.86
N THR A 310 21.25 -10.90 1.89
CA THR A 310 20.91 -10.93 0.45
C THR A 310 20.13 -12.19 0.06
N GLY A 311 20.43 -13.34 0.68
CA GLY A 311 19.71 -14.59 0.43
C GLY A 311 18.25 -14.57 0.89
N GLY A 312 17.96 -14.02 2.07
CA GLY A 312 16.61 -14.02 2.65
C GLY A 312 15.61 -13.22 1.83
N LEU A 313 15.95 -11.96 1.53
CA LEU A 313 15.10 -11.11 0.68
C LEU A 313 14.92 -11.70 -0.72
N ARG A 314 15.98 -12.26 -1.32
CA ARG A 314 15.90 -12.90 -2.63
C ARG A 314 14.95 -14.09 -2.63
N THR A 315 15.06 -14.99 -1.64
CA THR A 315 14.16 -16.13 -1.49
C THR A 315 12.71 -15.65 -1.32
N PHE A 316 12.49 -14.67 -0.44
CA PHE A 316 11.17 -14.08 -0.23
C PHE A 316 10.55 -13.55 -1.53
N THR A 317 11.27 -12.72 -2.29
CA THR A 317 10.80 -12.16 -3.57
C THR A 317 10.61 -13.22 -4.65
N GLN A 318 11.45 -14.27 -4.68
CA GLN A 318 11.28 -15.36 -5.64
C GLN A 318 10.06 -16.21 -5.33
N THR A 319 9.79 -16.47 -4.05
CA THR A 319 8.63 -17.26 -3.61
C THR A 319 7.32 -16.48 -3.76
N THR A 320 7.29 -15.22 -3.30
CA THR A 320 6.04 -14.45 -3.16
C THR A 320 5.77 -13.49 -4.30
N SER A 321 6.77 -13.22 -5.16
CA SER A 321 6.80 -12.17 -6.18
C SER A 321 6.78 -10.72 -5.65
N ILE A 322 6.65 -10.50 -4.34
CA ILE A 322 6.64 -9.16 -3.75
C ILE A 322 8.04 -8.56 -3.81
N GLU A 323 8.12 -7.30 -4.27
CA GLU A 323 9.37 -6.54 -4.36
C GLU A 323 9.40 -5.39 -3.35
N PHE A 324 10.55 -5.21 -2.70
CA PHE A 324 10.81 -4.11 -1.77
C PHE A 324 11.60 -3.01 -2.49
N GLY A 325 11.16 -1.76 -2.36
CA GLY A 325 11.78 -0.60 -3.02
C GLY A 325 11.45 -0.44 -4.51
N ALA A 326 10.82 -1.45 -5.12
CA ALA A 326 10.39 -1.46 -6.51
C ALA A 326 8.91 -1.86 -6.62
N GLN A 327 8.35 -1.68 -7.81
CA GLN A 327 7.05 -2.26 -8.13
C GLN A 327 7.19 -3.74 -8.48
N TRP A 328 6.14 -4.52 -8.25
CA TRP A 328 6.00 -5.86 -8.83
C TRP A 328 4.71 -5.98 -9.62
N GLN A 329 4.64 -6.98 -10.48
CA GLN A 329 3.54 -7.19 -11.41
C GLN A 329 3.35 -8.68 -11.71
N THR A 330 2.26 -9.01 -12.39
CA THR A 330 1.94 -10.38 -12.81
C THR A 330 3.09 -11.01 -13.61
N ARG A 331 3.59 -12.16 -13.16
CA ARG A 331 4.60 -12.97 -13.87
C ARG A 331 4.02 -14.18 -14.59
N GLN A 332 2.82 -14.62 -14.21
CA GLN A 332 2.19 -15.83 -14.75
C GLN A 332 1.30 -15.53 -15.96
N HIS A 333 1.39 -16.36 -17.00
CA HIS A 333 0.54 -16.27 -18.17
C HIS A 333 -0.88 -16.73 -17.84
N GLY A 334 -1.89 -15.95 -18.26
CA GLY A 334 -3.31 -16.27 -18.04
C GLY A 334 -3.86 -15.91 -16.65
N ALA A 335 -3.02 -15.35 -15.76
CA ALA A 335 -3.45 -14.77 -14.49
C ALA A 335 -3.99 -13.33 -14.68
N LEU A 336 -4.64 -12.79 -13.65
CA LEU A 336 -5.04 -11.38 -13.62
C LEU A 336 -3.81 -10.48 -13.76
N MET A 337 -3.88 -9.50 -14.66
CA MET A 337 -2.81 -8.53 -14.83
C MET A 337 -2.93 -7.45 -13.75
N PHE A 338 -1.90 -7.31 -12.93
CA PHE A 338 -1.80 -6.28 -11.90
C PHE A 338 -0.39 -5.68 -11.88
N SER A 339 -0.30 -4.51 -11.26
CA SER A 339 0.95 -3.91 -10.78
C SER A 339 0.73 -3.41 -9.35
N ALA A 340 1.71 -3.57 -8.48
CA ALA A 340 1.62 -3.18 -7.09
C ALA A 340 2.95 -2.60 -6.60
N ARG A 341 2.89 -1.70 -5.61
CA ARG A 341 4.08 -1.12 -5.02
C ARG A 341 3.86 -0.75 -3.55
N LEU A 342 4.74 -1.22 -2.68
CA LEU A 342 4.72 -0.88 -1.26
C LEU A 342 5.09 0.60 -1.05
N GLY A 343 4.47 1.23 -0.05
CA GLY A 343 4.80 2.59 0.38
C GLY A 343 6.16 2.67 1.07
N HIS A 344 6.83 3.82 0.95
CA HIS A 344 8.15 4.06 1.55
C HIS A 344 8.13 3.93 3.07
N ASP A 345 7.06 4.40 3.71
CA ASP A 345 6.90 4.29 5.17
C ASP A 345 6.91 2.84 5.64
N PHE A 346 6.39 1.92 4.82
CA PHE A 346 6.40 0.50 5.12
C PHE A 346 7.76 -0.14 4.87
N THR A 347 8.40 0.18 3.74
CA THR A 347 9.67 -0.43 3.31
C THR A 347 10.92 0.18 3.93
N GLN A 348 10.82 1.35 4.60
CA GLN A 348 11.97 2.10 5.14
C GLN A 348 13.08 2.35 4.11
N CYS A 349 12.70 2.52 2.86
CA CYS A 349 13.64 2.66 1.76
C CYS A 349 13.06 3.62 0.73
N GLU A 350 13.82 4.65 0.39
CA GLU A 350 13.51 5.56 -0.70
C GLU A 350 13.77 4.92 -2.07
N LEU A 351 13.12 5.44 -3.11
CA LEU A 351 13.28 5.03 -4.50
C LEU A 351 14.77 4.90 -4.89
N HIS A 352 15.15 3.73 -5.45
CA HIS A 352 16.48 3.41 -6.02
C HIS A 352 17.59 2.97 -5.07
N SER A 353 17.34 2.73 -3.78
CA SER A 353 18.44 2.39 -2.88
C SER A 353 18.84 0.90 -2.97
N ASN A 354 20.10 0.64 -3.30
CA ASN A 354 20.76 -0.66 -3.10
C ASN A 354 20.89 -1.02 -1.60
N GLU A 355 20.28 -0.25 -0.69
CA GLU A 355 20.48 -0.40 0.75
C GLU A 355 19.95 -1.72 1.27
N TRP A 356 18.85 -2.23 0.74
CA TRP A 356 18.32 -3.56 1.06
C TRP A 356 19.30 -4.70 0.76
N LEU A 357 20.24 -4.46 -0.16
CA LEU A 357 21.30 -5.41 -0.50
C LEU A 357 22.63 -5.07 0.18
N ASN A 358 22.71 -3.94 0.89
CA ASN A 358 23.91 -3.50 1.57
C ASN A 358 24.07 -4.21 2.91
N THR A 359 25.05 -5.10 2.98
CA THR A 359 25.40 -5.86 4.19
C THR A 359 26.59 -5.27 4.95
N ALA A 360 27.14 -4.13 4.50
CA ALA A 360 28.27 -3.50 5.15
C ALA A 360 27.93 -3.08 6.59
N THR A 361 28.86 -3.31 7.51
CA THR A 361 28.73 -2.89 8.91
C THR A 361 28.62 -1.37 9.00
N ILE A 362 27.80 -0.89 9.93
CA ILE A 362 27.67 0.53 10.25
C ILE A 362 28.70 0.84 11.34
N GLU A 363 29.61 1.77 11.07
CA GLU A 363 30.51 2.30 12.09
C GLU A 363 29.78 3.35 12.93
N VAL A 364 29.70 3.14 14.23
CA VAL A 364 29.10 4.06 15.20
C VAL A 364 30.22 4.65 16.04
N ILE A 365 30.32 5.97 16.05
CA ILE A 365 31.35 6.71 16.79
C ILE A 365 30.65 7.64 17.78
N ALA A 366 31.04 7.58 19.05
CA ALA A 366 30.53 8.48 20.08
C ALA A 366 31.68 9.13 20.87
N VAL A 367 31.56 10.43 21.09
CA VAL A 367 32.41 11.16 22.04
C VAL A 367 31.67 11.20 23.38
N VAL A 368 32.28 10.68 24.43
CA VAL A 368 31.65 10.50 25.74
C VAL A 368 32.40 11.32 26.76
N ASP A 369 31.72 12.27 27.39
CA ASP A 369 32.29 13.10 28.44
C ASP A 369 32.67 12.29 29.68
N LYS A 370 33.53 12.90 30.51
CA LYS A 370 33.95 12.34 31.79
C LYS A 370 32.75 11.95 32.66
N ASN A 371 32.88 10.83 33.37
CA ASN A 371 31.87 10.29 34.30
C ASN A 371 30.49 10.04 33.68
N ARG A 372 30.42 9.66 32.40
CA ARG A 372 29.16 9.31 31.72
C ARG A 372 29.17 7.89 31.17
N SER A 373 27.99 7.30 31.14
CA SER A 373 27.71 6.10 30.35
C SER A 373 26.85 6.47 29.14
N VAL A 374 27.10 5.80 28.01
CA VAL A 374 26.29 5.93 26.79
C VAL A 374 25.91 4.57 26.25
N ALA A 375 24.74 4.49 25.63
CA ALA A 375 24.29 3.35 24.87
C ALA A 375 23.76 3.80 23.50
N ALA A 376 24.27 3.17 22.45
CA ALA A 376 23.90 3.42 21.07
C ALA A 376 22.98 2.30 20.55
N TYR A 377 21.90 2.69 19.89
CA TYR A 377 20.87 1.81 19.37
C TYR A 377 20.59 2.07 17.89
N LEU A 378 20.21 1.01 17.16
CA LEU A 378 19.69 1.09 15.80
C LEU A 378 18.33 0.39 15.71
N ALA A 379 17.45 0.88 14.84
CA ALA A 379 16.18 0.24 14.53
C ALA A 379 16.38 -1.02 13.65
N GLN A 380 16.06 -2.14 14.28
CA GLN A 380 15.76 -3.48 13.78
C GLN A 380 14.37 -3.61 13.18
N SER A 381 14.16 -4.04 11.93
CA SER A 381 12.82 -4.44 11.47
C SER A 381 12.78 -5.85 10.92
N GLU A 382 11.76 -6.62 11.28
CA GLU A 382 11.49 -7.97 10.79
C GLU A 382 10.20 -8.02 9.98
N TYR A 383 10.25 -8.67 8.82
CA TYR A 383 9.14 -8.76 7.88
C TYR A 383 8.70 -10.21 7.72
N SER A 384 7.39 -10.44 7.79
CA SER A 384 6.75 -11.76 7.60
C SER A 384 5.49 -11.64 6.75
N LEU A 385 5.27 -12.61 5.87
CA LEU A 385 4.03 -12.69 5.08
C LEU A 385 3.15 -13.81 5.62
N VAL A 386 1.92 -13.47 5.98
CA VAL A 386 0.98 -14.32 6.69
C VAL A 386 -0.31 -14.48 5.89
N ARG A 387 -0.83 -15.71 5.85
CA ARG A 387 -2.12 -16.06 5.23
C ARG A 387 -3.29 -15.65 6.13
N ALA A 388 -4.51 -15.69 5.61
CA ALA A 388 -5.71 -15.45 6.41
C ALA A 388 -5.90 -16.44 7.59
N ASP A 389 -5.31 -17.65 7.52
CA ASP A 389 -5.33 -18.64 8.61
C ASP A 389 -4.24 -18.41 9.67
N GLY A 390 -3.43 -17.34 9.55
CA GLY A 390 -2.33 -17.03 10.45
C GLY A 390 -1.02 -17.78 10.16
N THR A 391 -0.98 -18.66 9.15
CA THR A 391 0.24 -19.39 8.79
C THR A 391 1.17 -18.55 7.91
N SER A 392 2.48 -18.68 8.11
CA SER A 392 3.47 -17.98 7.30
C SER A 392 3.59 -18.57 5.89
N VAL A 393 3.72 -17.70 4.89
CA VAL A 393 3.91 -18.11 3.48
C VAL A 393 5.34 -18.57 3.23
N THR A 394 6.31 -17.89 3.83
CA THR A 394 7.74 -18.14 3.70
C THR A 394 8.44 -17.65 4.98
N GLU A 395 9.73 -17.95 5.11
CA GLU A 395 10.55 -17.40 6.19
C GLU A 395 10.65 -15.87 6.06
N GLY A 396 10.63 -15.20 7.21
CA GLY A 396 10.79 -13.76 7.27
C GLY A 396 12.23 -13.32 6.95
N PHE A 397 12.41 -12.01 6.83
CA PHE A 397 13.72 -11.40 6.67
C PHE A 397 13.77 -10.09 7.44
N SER A 398 14.98 -9.60 7.71
CA SER A 398 15.18 -8.42 8.54
C SER A 398 15.92 -7.32 7.80
N TYR A 399 15.71 -6.09 8.26
CA TYR A 399 16.35 -4.87 7.78
C TYR A 399 16.90 -4.07 8.95
N THR A 400 18.00 -3.36 8.74
CA THR A 400 18.53 -2.40 9.73
C THR A 400 18.56 -1.03 9.10
N ASP A 401 17.80 -0.11 9.68
CA ASP A 401 17.79 1.28 9.27
C ASP A 401 19.08 1.97 9.74
N GLY A 402 19.94 2.32 8.79
CA GLY A 402 21.21 2.98 9.09
C GLY A 402 21.06 4.42 9.58
N ASN A 403 19.91 5.04 9.33
CA ASN A 403 19.63 6.44 9.67
C ASN A 403 18.92 6.57 11.02
N SER A 404 18.63 5.44 11.69
CA SER A 404 17.88 5.37 12.95
C SER A 404 18.73 5.49 14.22
N LEU A 405 20.00 5.90 14.12
CA LEU A 405 20.92 5.95 15.25
C LEU A 405 20.34 6.77 16.40
N HIS A 406 20.18 6.11 17.54
CA HIS A 406 19.78 6.73 18.78
C HIS A 406 20.86 6.54 19.84
N ILE A 407 21.26 7.62 20.51
CA ILE A 407 22.22 7.57 21.62
C ILE A 407 21.49 8.04 22.87
N SER A 408 21.52 7.20 23.89
CA SER A 408 21.07 7.53 25.25
C SER A 408 22.27 7.65 26.17
N GLN A 409 22.14 8.47 27.23
CA GLN A 409 23.23 8.76 28.16
C GLN A 409 22.74 8.75 29.60
N TYR A 410 23.64 8.39 30.51
CA TYR A 410 23.45 8.42 31.96
C TYR A 410 24.63 9.11 32.62
N ALA A 411 24.33 10.04 33.53
CA ALA A 411 25.30 10.65 34.41
C ALA A 411 24.89 10.32 35.85
N PRO A 412 25.79 9.79 36.70
CA PRO A 412 25.52 9.63 38.11
C PRO A 412 25.21 11.00 38.72
N THR A 413 24.12 11.12 39.48
CA THR A 413 23.83 12.32 40.25
C THR A 413 24.94 12.52 41.29
N GLU A 414 25.65 13.64 41.26
CA GLU A 414 26.58 13.99 42.34
C GLU A 414 25.79 14.07 43.66
N PRO A 415 26.27 13.48 44.77
CA PRO A 415 25.64 13.67 46.06
C PRO A 415 25.68 15.17 46.38
N ALA A 416 24.52 15.77 46.62
CA ALA A 416 24.43 17.15 47.06
C ALA A 416 25.31 17.31 48.30
N ILE A 417 26.41 18.05 48.17
CA ILE A 417 27.22 18.47 49.31
C ILE A 417 26.32 19.43 50.08
N ILE A 418 25.67 18.93 51.13
CA ILE A 418 25.07 19.79 52.15
C ILE A 418 26.26 20.47 52.83
N VAL A 419 26.60 21.67 52.35
CA VAL A 419 27.49 22.57 53.09
C VAL A 419 26.73 22.93 54.35
N ALA A 420 27.09 22.29 55.46
CA ALA A 420 26.62 22.69 56.78
C ALA A 420 27.09 24.14 56.99
N SER A 421 26.14 25.07 57.07
CA SER A 421 26.41 26.44 57.47
C SER A 421 27.03 26.44 58.87
N GLU A 422 28.23 27.01 58.95
CA GLU A 422 28.98 27.25 60.17
C GLU A 422 28.13 28.09 61.16
N PRO A 423 28.11 27.79 62.46
CA PRO A 423 27.23 28.49 63.39
C PRO A 423 27.72 29.92 63.62
N GLU A 424 26.80 30.89 63.46
CA GLU A 424 27.04 32.29 63.81
C GLU A 424 27.44 32.44 65.29
N ALA A 425 28.47 33.25 65.52
CA ALA A 425 28.94 33.64 66.83
C ALA A 425 27.88 34.54 67.52
N VAL A 426 27.60 34.22 68.78
CA VAL A 426 26.74 35.01 69.66
C VAL A 426 27.52 36.26 70.11
N GLU A 427 27.10 37.44 69.66
CA GLU A 427 27.54 38.72 70.23
C GLU A 427 26.58 39.20 71.32
N ASP A 428 27.17 39.49 72.48
CA ASP A 428 26.54 39.86 73.74
C ASP A 428 26.11 41.34 73.72
N GLN A 429 24.85 41.63 74.02
CA GLN A 429 24.33 42.99 74.08
C GLN A 429 24.60 43.60 75.47
N THR A 430 25.39 44.69 75.51
CA THR A 430 25.39 45.60 76.65
C THR A 430 25.09 47.05 76.25
N VAL A 431 23.97 47.52 76.79
CA VAL A 431 23.65 48.88 77.28
C VAL A 431 23.54 50.03 76.28
N LEU A 432 22.30 50.51 76.13
CA LEU A 432 21.93 51.83 75.60
C LEU A 432 21.82 52.85 76.75
N ALA A 433 22.36 54.06 76.56
CA ALA A 433 21.78 55.32 77.03
C ALA A 433 22.47 56.54 76.38
N PRO A 434 21.78 57.69 76.22
CA PRO A 434 21.82 58.48 74.99
C PRO A 434 22.23 59.96 75.18
N ALA A 435 22.47 60.69 74.07
CA ALA A 435 22.13 62.11 73.94
C ALA A 435 22.28 62.64 72.48
N THR A 436 21.14 63.03 71.91
CA THR A 436 20.85 64.22 71.05
C THR A 436 21.98 65.07 70.46
N GLU A 437 21.91 65.36 69.14
CA GLU A 437 21.54 66.67 68.51
C GLU A 437 21.87 66.74 67.00
N GLY A 438 21.04 67.48 66.23
CA GLY A 438 21.33 68.04 64.88
C GLY A 438 20.62 67.35 63.69
N GLU A 439 19.43 67.77 63.21
CA GLU A 439 19.17 68.81 62.16
C GLU A 439 19.96 68.55 60.83
N ILE A 440 19.41 68.46 59.60
CA ILE A 440 18.32 69.16 58.87
C ILE A 440 17.84 68.35 57.63
N SER A 441 16.51 68.36 57.43
CA SER A 441 15.67 68.45 56.19
C SER A 441 16.12 67.91 54.82
N THR A 442 15.23 67.13 54.17
CA THR A 442 14.88 67.30 52.72
C THR A 442 13.52 66.69 52.39
N SER A 443 12.73 67.42 51.60
CA SER A 443 11.40 67.10 51.07
C SER A 443 11.42 66.43 49.68
N LEU A 444 10.54 65.44 49.50
CA LEU A 444 10.04 64.77 48.27
C LEU A 444 9.21 65.75 47.35
N PRO A 445 8.62 65.35 46.20
CA PRO A 445 8.94 64.32 45.16
C PRO A 445 8.60 64.69 43.67
N GLU A 446 9.04 63.83 42.71
CA GLU A 446 8.41 63.27 41.45
C GLU A 446 7.49 64.08 40.48
N PRO A 447 7.09 63.58 39.27
CA PRO A 447 7.73 62.69 38.25
C PRO A 447 7.40 63.05 36.75
N GLU A 448 7.76 62.13 35.83
CA GLU A 448 7.19 61.75 34.50
C GLU A 448 7.26 62.68 33.26
N GLU A 449 7.70 62.15 32.10
CA GLU A 449 6.80 61.75 31.00
C GLU A 449 7.50 61.08 29.79
N SER A 450 6.67 60.36 29.03
CA SER A 450 6.83 59.46 27.88
C SER A 450 7.21 60.09 26.52
N ALA A 451 7.65 59.25 25.56
CA ALA A 451 7.39 59.48 24.13
C ALA A 451 7.37 58.19 23.27
N VAL A 452 6.37 58.11 22.40
CA VAL A 452 6.09 57.12 21.33
C VAL A 452 6.31 57.80 19.97
N THR A 453 6.67 57.04 18.90
CA THR A 453 6.41 57.19 17.42
C THR A 453 7.56 56.53 16.62
N ASP A 454 7.48 56.00 15.38
CA ASP A 454 6.46 55.88 14.32
C ASP A 454 6.87 54.74 13.33
N SER A 455 6.04 54.57 12.30
CA SER A 455 5.84 53.52 11.30
C SER A 455 6.74 53.57 10.03
N ALA A 456 6.89 52.40 9.38
CA ALA A 456 6.87 52.06 7.92
C ALA A 456 7.83 52.81 6.92
N PRO A 457 8.03 52.33 5.67
CA PRO A 457 7.06 51.78 4.69
C PRO A 457 7.18 50.28 4.38
#